data_AF-A0A158J546-F1
#
_entry.id   AF-A0A158J546-F1
#
_cell.length_a   1.000
_cell.length_b   1.000
_cell.length_c   1.000
_cell.angle_alpha   90.00
_cell.angle_beta   90.00
_cell.angle_gamma   90.00
#
_symmetry.space_group_name_H-M   'P 1'
#
loop_
_entity.id
_entity.type
_entity.pdbx_description
1 polymer ?
#
loop_
_entity_poly.entity_id
_entity_poly.type
_entity_poly.pdbx_seq_one_letter_code
_entity_poly.pdbx_strand_id
1 'polypeptide(L)'
;MTIEINVGVAEDAFQKNALIKLERSRYETAIALSVADWSAKRVPHDVALLEVLRFVFLTICERMSGYHVWLLLGDTCWQDDTRIIRYRKMFNALKAQGLDFAALQDRREFMIEQYGKLKFFGAVRLEEDALPLVPKTMQPGSCTYLLALPDIVPELSEFSGWSGRLNEDSKLIQSNVKNDGIIFQRTGYFDDPEVGLVALGKPNVVARLTA
;
A
#
# COMPACT_ATOMS: atom_id res chain seq x y z
N MET A 1 22.41 0.76 -13.84
CA MET A 1 21.62 1.70 -14.64
C MET A 1 20.86 2.54 -13.63
N THR A 2 21.17 3.83 -13.50
CA THR A 2 20.53 4.69 -12.49
C THR A 2 19.21 5.19 -13.06
N ILE A 3 18.09 4.82 -12.43
CA ILE A 3 16.78 5.34 -12.80
C ILE A 3 16.61 6.71 -12.15
N GLU A 4 16.20 7.71 -12.92
CA GLU A 4 15.85 9.03 -12.42
C GLU A 4 14.46 8.96 -11.76
N ILE A 5 14.38 9.32 -10.48
CA ILE A 5 13.13 9.34 -9.70
C ILE A 5 12.70 10.80 -9.55
N ASN A 6 11.51 11.11 -10.06
CA ASN A 6 10.85 12.40 -9.87
C ASN A 6 10.09 12.37 -8.54
N VAL A 7 10.06 13.51 -7.85
CA VAL A 7 9.32 13.69 -6.59
C VAL A 7 8.33 14.84 -6.74
N GLY A 8 7.05 14.57 -6.57
CA GLY A 8 6.00 15.59 -6.49
C GLY A 8 5.43 15.68 -5.08
N VAL A 9 4.95 16.88 -4.71
CA VAL A 9 4.34 17.13 -3.39
C VAL A 9 3.12 18.02 -3.57
N ALA A 10 2.05 17.72 -2.83
CA ALA A 10 0.90 18.58 -2.67
C ALA A 10 0.55 18.70 -1.17
N GLU A 11 0.41 19.93 -0.68
CA GLU A 11 0.13 20.18 0.74
C GLU A 11 -1.27 19.73 1.17
N ASP A 12 -2.23 19.72 0.25
CA ASP A 12 -3.63 19.37 0.50
C ASP A 12 -4.15 18.33 -0.51
N ALA A 13 -4.43 17.12 -0.01
CA ALA A 13 -4.97 16.00 -0.79
C ALA A 13 -6.44 16.16 -1.22
N PHE A 14 -7.17 17.12 -0.64
CA PHE A 14 -8.59 17.36 -0.92
C PHE A 14 -8.80 18.44 -2.00
N GLN A 15 -7.79 19.28 -2.23
CA GLN A 15 -7.81 20.25 -3.31
C GLN A 15 -7.45 19.62 -4.64
N LYS A 16 -7.80 20.31 -5.74
CA LYS A 16 -7.40 19.87 -7.08
C LYS A 16 -5.89 20.01 -7.21
N ASN A 17 -5.20 18.88 -7.29
CA ASN A 17 -3.77 18.78 -7.57
C ASN A 17 -3.51 17.74 -8.68
N ALA A 18 -2.25 17.62 -9.12
CA ALA A 18 -1.87 16.71 -10.21
C ALA A 18 -1.65 15.25 -9.75
N LEU A 19 -1.64 14.99 -8.43
CA LEU A 19 -1.27 13.69 -7.85
C LEU A 19 -2.51 12.85 -7.56
N ILE A 20 -3.41 13.35 -6.70
CA ILE A 20 -4.65 12.67 -6.31
C ILE A 20 -5.74 13.68 -5.97
N LYS A 21 -6.99 13.22 -5.97
CA LYS A 21 -8.12 14.02 -5.48
C LYS A 21 -8.98 13.19 -4.53
N LEU A 22 -8.86 13.48 -3.24
CA LEU A 22 -9.71 12.86 -2.22
C LEU A 22 -11.06 13.57 -2.09
N GLU A 23 -12.11 12.80 -1.87
CA GLU A 23 -13.46 13.31 -1.61
C GLU A 23 -13.57 13.75 -0.14
N ARG A 24 -13.59 15.06 0.14
CA ARG A 24 -13.67 15.56 1.52
C ARG A 24 -14.82 14.97 2.34
N SER A 25 -15.97 14.68 1.73
CA SER A 25 -17.14 14.07 2.38
C SER A 25 -16.90 12.65 2.90
N ARG A 26 -15.83 11.96 2.47
CA ARG A 26 -15.48 10.60 2.93
C ARG A 26 -14.59 10.60 4.17
N TYR A 27 -14.04 11.75 4.54
CA TYR A 27 -13.05 11.88 5.60
C TYR A 27 -13.54 12.81 6.72
N GLU A 28 -12.99 12.65 7.92
CA GLU A 28 -13.25 13.50 9.07
C GLU A 28 -12.93 14.97 8.77
N THR A 29 -13.84 15.88 9.14
CA THR A 29 -13.75 17.32 8.83
C THR A 29 -12.50 18.01 9.38
N ALA A 30 -11.82 17.43 10.37
CA ALA A 30 -10.60 17.99 10.96
C ALA A 30 -9.31 17.37 10.40
N ILE A 31 -9.37 16.29 9.61
CA ILE A 31 -8.15 15.65 9.14
C ILE A 31 -7.44 16.53 8.10
N ALA A 32 -6.14 16.70 8.25
CA ALA A 32 -5.27 17.33 7.25
C ALA A 32 -4.42 16.24 6.61
N LEU A 33 -4.43 16.17 5.28
CA LEU A 33 -3.68 15.18 4.51
C LEU A 33 -2.87 15.88 3.44
N SER A 34 -1.57 15.58 3.40
CA SER A 34 -0.68 15.95 2.30
C SER A 34 -0.35 14.72 1.47
N VAL A 35 0.16 14.98 0.28
CA VAL A 35 0.50 13.97 -0.72
C VAL A 35 1.95 14.17 -1.14
N ALA A 36 2.66 13.06 -1.30
CA ALA A 36 3.91 13.04 -2.05
C ALA A 36 3.86 11.88 -3.04
N ASP A 37 4.50 12.00 -4.20
CA ASP A 37 4.67 10.89 -5.10
C ASP A 37 6.13 10.74 -5.53
N TRP A 38 6.50 9.51 -5.83
CA TRP A 38 7.78 9.15 -6.43
C TRP A 38 7.48 8.39 -7.71
N SER A 39 7.90 8.93 -8.85
CA SER A 39 7.68 8.30 -10.15
C SER A 39 8.99 8.11 -10.90
N ALA A 40 9.06 7.06 -11.71
CA ALA A 40 10.18 6.79 -12.57
C ALA A 40 9.71 6.51 -14.01
N LYS A 41 10.51 6.95 -14.99
CA LYS A 41 10.29 6.59 -16.40
C LYS A 41 10.36 5.08 -16.57
N ARG A 42 9.43 4.56 -17.37
CA ARG A 42 9.28 3.12 -17.56
C ARG A 42 10.47 2.50 -18.29
N VAL A 43 11.16 1.62 -17.59
CA VAL A 43 12.08 0.56 -18.06
C VAL A 43 11.61 -0.69 -17.28
N PRO A 44 11.37 -1.88 -17.90
CA PRO A 44 10.29 -2.82 -17.55
C PRO A 44 9.60 -2.61 -16.19
N HIS A 45 8.29 -2.35 -16.19
CA HIS A 45 7.48 -1.86 -15.05
C HIS A 45 7.90 -2.32 -13.65
N ASP A 46 8.11 -3.63 -13.44
CA ASP A 46 8.45 -4.18 -12.13
C ASP A 46 9.83 -3.68 -11.62
N VAL A 47 10.77 -3.43 -12.53
CA VAL A 47 12.10 -2.90 -12.22
C VAL A 47 11.99 -1.45 -11.79
N ALA A 48 11.29 -0.61 -12.55
CA ALA A 48 11.11 0.81 -12.20
C ALA A 48 10.36 0.97 -10.88
N LEU A 49 9.28 0.20 -10.65
CA LEU A 49 8.57 0.24 -9.37
C LEU A 49 9.43 -0.30 -8.21
N LEU A 50 10.25 -1.33 -8.44
CA LEU A 50 11.16 -1.83 -7.41
C LEU A 50 12.20 -0.79 -7.01
N GLU A 51 12.76 -0.04 -7.96
CA GLU A 51 13.71 1.03 -7.67
C GLU A 51 13.05 2.17 -6.88
N VAL A 52 11.83 2.60 -7.28
CA VAL A 52 11.04 3.59 -6.52
C VAL A 52 10.75 3.07 -5.11
N LEU A 53 10.33 1.81 -4.98
CA LEU A 53 10.04 1.19 -3.69
C LEU A 53 11.28 1.14 -2.80
N ARG A 54 12.44 0.73 -3.34
CA ARG A 54 13.71 0.70 -2.61
C ARG A 54 14.09 2.10 -2.13
N PHE A 55 13.98 3.10 -3.01
CA PHE A 55 14.24 4.49 -2.65
C PHE A 55 13.37 4.96 -1.48
N VAL A 56 12.04 4.73 -1.56
CA VAL A 56 11.09 5.11 -0.51
C VAL A 56 11.36 4.33 0.78
N PHE A 57 11.58 3.03 0.70
CA PHE A 57 11.86 2.17 1.85
C PHE A 57 13.12 2.61 2.60
N LEU A 58 14.23 2.81 1.89
CA LEU A 58 15.47 3.30 2.49
C LEU A 58 15.31 4.69 3.09
N THR A 59 14.58 5.59 2.42
CA THR A 59 14.26 6.92 2.95
C THR A 59 13.51 6.85 4.28
N ILE A 60 12.54 5.92 4.41
CA ILE A 60 11.83 5.66 5.67
C ILE A 60 12.81 5.17 6.73
N CYS A 61 13.64 4.16 6.42
CA CYS A 61 14.61 3.61 7.36
C CYS A 61 15.61 4.65 7.87
N GLU A 62 16.09 5.54 6.98
CA GLU A 62 17.07 6.58 7.32
C GLU A 62 16.48 7.73 8.13
N ARG A 63 15.26 8.18 7.78
CA ARG A 63 14.69 9.44 8.30
C ARG A 63 13.58 9.24 9.31
N MET A 64 13.07 8.02 9.42
CA MET A 64 11.92 7.68 10.24
C MET A 64 12.24 6.52 11.18
N SER A 65 13.17 6.76 12.10
CA SER A 65 13.53 5.79 13.14
C SER A 65 12.28 5.26 13.86
N GLY A 66 12.22 3.94 14.03
CA GLY A 66 11.09 3.22 14.61
C GLY A 66 9.93 2.94 13.65
N TYR A 67 9.98 3.39 12.38
CA TYR A 67 8.93 3.05 11.42
C TYR A 67 9.16 1.67 10.83
N HIS A 68 8.09 0.88 10.75
CA HIS A 68 8.06 -0.38 10.01
C HIS A 68 7.15 -0.25 8.80
N VAL A 69 7.55 -0.88 7.70
CA VAL A 69 6.75 -0.92 6.47
C VAL A 69 5.96 -2.22 6.41
N TRP A 70 4.65 -2.13 6.20
CA TRP A 70 3.73 -3.24 6.08
C TRP A 70 3.13 -3.28 4.68
N LEU A 71 3.13 -4.46 4.05
CA LEU A 71 2.39 -4.71 2.82
C LEU A 71 1.00 -5.25 3.16
N LEU A 72 -0.02 -4.54 2.70
CA LEU A 72 -1.41 -4.97 2.73
C LEU A 72 -1.79 -5.60 1.39
N LEU A 73 -2.40 -6.77 1.47
CA LEU A 73 -2.86 -7.58 0.34
C LEU A 73 -4.33 -7.98 0.52
N GLY A 74 -5.14 -7.85 -0.53
CA GLY A 74 -6.53 -8.25 -0.51
C GLY A 74 -6.99 -8.82 -1.85
N ASP A 75 -7.96 -9.72 -1.79
CA ASP A 75 -8.63 -10.22 -2.98
C ASP A 75 -9.46 -9.13 -3.66
N THR A 76 -9.26 -8.96 -4.97
CA THR A 76 -10.06 -8.06 -5.79
C THR A 76 -11.49 -8.59 -5.97
N CYS A 77 -11.66 -9.90 -6.07
CA CYS A 77 -12.94 -10.56 -6.36
C CYS A 77 -13.43 -11.44 -5.21
N TRP A 78 -14.75 -11.55 -5.07
CA TRP A 78 -15.37 -12.54 -4.20
C TRP A 78 -15.25 -13.94 -4.82
N GLN A 79 -14.75 -14.89 -4.04
CA GLN A 79 -14.53 -16.28 -4.45
C GLN A 79 -15.65 -17.18 -3.91
N ASP A 80 -15.96 -18.25 -4.62
CA ASP A 80 -16.94 -19.22 -4.14
C ASP A 80 -16.38 -19.98 -2.92
N ASP A 81 -17.25 -20.25 -1.95
CA ASP A 81 -16.87 -20.99 -0.76
C ASP A 81 -16.68 -22.48 -1.09
N THR A 82 -15.43 -22.85 -1.39
CA THR A 82 -15.03 -24.23 -1.56
C THR A 82 -13.93 -24.61 -0.57
N ARG A 83 -13.83 -25.90 -0.26
CA ARG A 83 -12.76 -26.45 0.57
C ARG A 83 -11.36 -26.10 0.06
N ILE A 84 -11.18 -26.03 -1.27
CA ILE A 84 -9.90 -25.68 -1.90
C ILE A 84 -9.54 -24.21 -1.61
N ILE A 85 -10.51 -23.29 -1.75
CA ILE A 85 -10.31 -21.87 -1.49
C ILE A 85 -9.99 -21.63 -0.01
N ARG A 86 -10.75 -22.23 0.91
CA ARG A 86 -10.49 -22.15 2.36
C ARG A 86 -9.13 -22.73 2.79
N TYR A 87 -8.64 -23.75 2.08
CA TYR A 87 -7.33 -24.34 2.37
C TYR A 87 -6.17 -23.48 1.83
N ARG A 88 -6.28 -22.96 0.60
CA ARG A 88 -5.24 -22.13 -0.02
C ARG A 88 -5.08 -20.80 0.72
N LYS A 89 -6.19 -20.15 1.08
CA LYS A 89 -6.17 -18.79 1.65
C LYS A 89 -5.33 -17.83 0.77
N MET A 90 -4.90 -16.70 1.30
CA MET A 90 -4.14 -15.71 0.54
C MET A 90 -2.67 -16.10 0.43
N PHE A 91 -1.99 -16.35 1.55
CA PHE A 91 -0.53 -16.52 1.53
C PHE A 91 -0.09 -17.84 0.87
N ASN A 92 -0.84 -18.95 1.00
CA ASN A 92 -0.46 -20.17 0.27
C ASN A 92 -0.78 -20.04 -1.23
N ALA A 93 -1.81 -19.26 -1.61
CA ALA A 93 -2.07 -18.95 -3.01
C ALA A 93 -0.93 -18.12 -3.62
N LEU A 94 -0.43 -17.12 -2.91
CA LEU A 94 0.73 -16.32 -3.32
C LEU A 94 2.00 -17.17 -3.42
N LYS A 95 2.25 -18.04 -2.42
CA LYS A 95 3.39 -18.98 -2.45
C LYS A 95 3.35 -19.91 -3.66
N ALA A 96 2.17 -20.40 -4.04
CA ALA A 96 2.01 -21.22 -5.25
C ALA A 96 2.32 -20.46 -6.56
N GLN A 97 2.28 -19.12 -6.53
CA GLN A 97 2.67 -18.24 -7.65
C GLN A 97 4.15 -17.81 -7.57
N GLY A 98 4.92 -18.35 -6.63
CA GLY A 98 6.33 -17.97 -6.42
C GLY A 98 6.52 -16.70 -5.59
N LEU A 99 5.48 -16.22 -4.91
CA LEU A 99 5.53 -15.07 -4.00
C LEU A 99 5.52 -15.59 -2.55
N ASP A 100 6.69 -16.00 -2.07
CA ASP A 100 6.81 -16.62 -0.75
C ASP A 100 7.11 -15.59 0.35
N PHE A 101 6.10 -15.30 1.16
CA PHE A 101 6.21 -14.47 2.37
C PHE A 101 6.31 -15.32 3.65
N ALA A 102 6.56 -16.63 3.56
CA ALA A 102 6.53 -17.52 4.73
C ALA A 102 7.69 -17.30 5.71
N ALA A 103 8.81 -16.71 5.25
CA ALA A 103 9.96 -16.41 6.09
C ALA A 103 9.73 -15.19 7.00
N LEU A 104 8.73 -14.36 6.71
CA LEU A 104 8.45 -13.13 7.46
C LEU A 104 7.65 -13.46 8.73
N GLN A 105 8.15 -12.99 9.87
CA GLN A 105 7.61 -13.33 11.19
C GLN A 105 6.25 -12.65 11.45
N ASP A 106 6.16 -11.37 11.09
CA ASP A 106 5.01 -10.53 11.36
C ASP A 106 4.01 -10.59 10.21
N ARG A 107 3.17 -11.63 10.24
CA ARG A 107 2.17 -11.91 9.20
C ARG A 107 0.78 -12.12 9.80
N ARG A 108 -0.22 -11.45 9.22
CA ARG A 108 -1.63 -11.57 9.59
C ARG A 108 -2.46 -11.90 8.36
N GLU A 109 -3.43 -12.78 8.53
CA GLU A 109 -4.37 -13.15 7.47
C GLU A 109 -5.76 -13.29 8.09
N PHE A 110 -6.77 -12.75 7.41
CA PHE A 110 -8.17 -12.89 7.80
C PHE A 110 -9.06 -13.07 6.58
N MET A 111 -10.27 -13.53 6.82
CA MET A 111 -11.25 -13.90 5.79
C MET A 111 -12.57 -13.22 6.09
N ILE A 112 -13.18 -12.64 5.07
CA ILE A 112 -14.53 -12.09 5.13
C ILE A 112 -15.46 -12.99 4.33
N GLU A 113 -16.60 -13.33 4.93
CA GLU A 113 -17.66 -14.11 4.31
C GLU A 113 -18.90 -13.24 4.12
N GLN A 114 -19.42 -13.20 2.90
CA GLN A 114 -20.65 -12.47 2.58
C GLN A 114 -21.39 -13.16 1.43
N TYR A 115 -22.70 -13.36 1.58
CA TYR A 115 -23.57 -13.98 0.58
C TYR A 115 -23.04 -15.33 0.05
N GLY A 116 -22.46 -16.15 0.93
CA GLY A 116 -21.88 -17.46 0.57
C GLY A 116 -20.58 -17.39 -0.23
N LYS A 117 -19.94 -16.22 -0.28
CA LYS A 117 -18.66 -15.99 -0.95
C LYS A 117 -17.61 -15.53 0.05
N LEU A 118 -16.34 -15.71 -0.31
CA LEU A 118 -15.17 -15.43 0.50
C LEU A 118 -14.30 -14.36 -0.14
N LYS A 119 -13.68 -13.53 0.69
CA LYS A 119 -12.51 -12.72 0.35
C LYS A 119 -11.45 -12.89 1.41
N PHE A 120 -10.19 -12.98 0.98
CA PHE A 120 -9.05 -13.02 1.88
C PHE A 120 -8.30 -11.69 1.87
N PHE A 121 -7.76 -11.37 3.03
CA PHE A 121 -6.92 -10.21 3.26
C PHE A 121 -5.75 -10.62 4.13
N GLY A 122 -4.66 -9.89 4.01
CA GLY A 122 -3.57 -10.03 4.94
C GLY A 122 -2.61 -8.87 4.91
N ALA A 123 -1.77 -8.89 5.92
CA ALA A 123 -0.73 -7.91 6.14
C ALA A 123 0.56 -8.64 6.48
N VAL A 124 1.67 -8.14 5.95
CA VAL A 124 2.98 -8.66 6.28
C VAL A 124 3.96 -7.51 6.44
N ARG A 125 4.74 -7.53 7.51
CA ARG A 125 5.83 -6.58 7.70
C ARG A 125 6.94 -6.90 6.70
N LEU A 126 7.38 -5.89 5.97
CA LEU A 126 8.44 -6.01 4.98
C LEU A 126 9.80 -5.81 5.62
N GLU A 127 10.73 -6.67 5.21
CA GLU A 127 12.16 -6.47 5.34
C GLU A 127 12.74 -6.16 3.95
N GLU A 128 13.98 -5.66 3.90
CA GLU A 128 14.59 -5.22 2.64
C GLU A 128 14.70 -6.35 1.61
N ASP A 129 14.93 -7.57 2.08
CA ASP A 129 15.05 -8.79 1.25
C ASP A 129 13.73 -9.17 0.55
N ALA A 130 12.58 -8.79 1.12
CA ALA A 130 11.25 -9.07 0.59
C ALA A 130 10.76 -8.04 -0.43
N LEU A 131 11.44 -6.87 -0.55
CA LEU A 131 11.06 -5.81 -1.50
C LEU A 131 10.89 -6.28 -2.95
N PRO A 132 11.72 -7.19 -3.51
CA PRO A 132 11.54 -7.71 -4.87
C PRO A 132 10.21 -8.41 -5.13
N LEU A 133 9.49 -8.85 -4.09
CA LEU A 133 8.17 -9.49 -4.21
C LEU A 133 7.03 -8.48 -4.34
N VAL A 134 7.21 -7.27 -3.81
CA VAL A 134 6.14 -6.27 -3.67
C VAL A 134 5.57 -5.81 -5.02
N PRO A 135 6.37 -5.45 -6.06
CA PRO A 135 5.83 -5.03 -7.35
C PRO A 135 4.88 -6.04 -7.98
N LYS A 136 5.16 -7.35 -7.80
CA LYS A 136 4.35 -8.45 -8.34
C LYS A 136 2.98 -8.55 -7.66
N THR A 137 2.85 -8.05 -6.43
CA THR A 137 1.59 -8.01 -5.69
C THR A 137 0.78 -6.74 -5.95
N MET A 138 1.46 -5.61 -6.14
CA MET A 138 0.84 -4.30 -6.35
C MET A 138 0.54 -4.08 -7.83
N GLN A 139 -0.28 -4.91 -8.47
CA GLN A 139 -0.66 -4.68 -9.87
C GLN A 139 -1.72 -3.56 -9.98
N PRO A 140 -1.86 -2.85 -11.12
CA PRO A 140 -2.91 -1.83 -11.26
C PRO A 140 -4.30 -2.40 -10.95
N GLY A 141 -5.05 -1.72 -10.08
CA GLY A 141 -6.39 -2.16 -9.64
C GLY A 141 -6.41 -3.25 -8.58
N SER A 142 -5.26 -3.67 -8.06
CA SER A 142 -5.18 -4.59 -6.92
C SER A 142 -5.62 -3.93 -5.60
N CYS A 143 -6.13 -4.74 -4.66
CA CYS A 143 -6.47 -4.28 -3.32
C CYS A 143 -5.22 -4.28 -2.43
N THR A 144 -4.23 -3.44 -2.78
CA THR A 144 -2.94 -3.40 -2.06
C THR A 144 -2.56 -2.00 -1.63
N TYR A 145 -1.89 -1.93 -0.48
CA TYR A 145 -1.27 -0.72 0.05
C TYR A 145 0.05 -1.07 0.73
N LEU A 146 0.94 -0.09 0.85
CA LEU A 146 2.00 -0.13 1.85
C LEU A 146 1.63 0.82 2.99
N LEU A 147 1.90 0.44 4.23
CA LEU A 147 1.79 1.31 5.39
C LEU A 147 3.15 1.48 6.03
N ALA A 148 3.61 2.70 6.24
CA ALA A 148 4.73 2.98 7.12
C ALA A 148 4.18 3.49 8.47
N LEU A 149 4.48 2.78 9.56
CA LEU A 149 3.90 3.03 10.88
C LEU A 149 4.97 3.04 11.99
N PRO A 150 4.88 3.94 13.00
CA PRO A 150 5.83 4.01 14.12
C PRO A 150 5.62 2.87 15.12
N ASP A 151 6.45 1.84 15.09
CA ASP A 151 6.54 0.70 16.01
C ASP A 151 5.20 0.12 16.51
N ILE A 152 4.20 0.10 15.62
CA ILE A 152 2.88 -0.48 15.88
C ILE A 152 2.46 -1.41 14.75
N VAL A 153 1.61 -2.37 15.10
CA VAL A 153 0.96 -3.26 14.14
C VAL A 153 -0.26 -2.54 13.54
N PRO A 154 -0.50 -2.61 12.21
CA PRO A 154 -1.68 -2.06 11.60
C PRO A 154 -2.99 -2.55 12.24
N GLU A 155 -3.88 -1.63 12.55
CA GLU A 155 -5.25 -1.94 12.91
C GLU A 155 -6.08 -2.15 11.63
N LEU A 156 -6.40 -3.40 11.33
CA LEU A 156 -7.10 -3.79 10.12
C LEU A 156 -8.55 -4.14 10.44
N SER A 157 -9.49 -3.64 9.64
CA SER A 157 -10.90 -4.02 9.80
C SER A 157 -11.12 -5.42 9.27
N GLU A 158 -11.18 -6.40 10.17
CA GLU A 158 -11.51 -7.78 9.84
C GLU A 158 -12.98 -7.96 9.41
N PHE A 159 -13.80 -6.91 9.52
CA PHE A 159 -15.21 -6.90 9.09
C PHE A 159 -15.43 -6.41 7.66
N SER A 160 -14.61 -5.46 7.18
CA SER A 160 -14.82 -4.86 5.84
C SER A 160 -13.64 -5.01 4.89
N GLY A 161 -12.43 -5.27 5.40
CA GLY A 161 -11.22 -5.29 4.58
C GLY A 161 -10.95 -3.93 3.93
N TRP A 162 -10.34 -3.96 2.74
CA TRP A 162 -10.09 -2.77 1.91
C TRP A 162 -10.26 -3.09 0.41
N SER A 163 -10.51 -2.05 -0.37
CA SER A 163 -10.82 -2.14 -1.80
C SER A 163 -9.63 -1.81 -2.72
N GLY A 164 -8.57 -1.20 -2.18
CA GLY A 164 -7.50 -0.62 -2.98
C GLY A 164 -7.88 0.72 -3.61
N ARG A 165 -8.93 1.38 -3.12
CA ARG A 165 -9.38 2.69 -3.61
C ARG A 165 -9.41 3.69 -2.46
N LEU A 166 -8.62 4.75 -2.57
CA LEU A 166 -8.39 5.69 -1.47
C LEU A 166 -9.70 6.26 -0.88
N ASN A 167 -10.63 6.70 -1.72
CA ASN A 167 -11.91 7.26 -1.25
C ASN A 167 -12.84 6.22 -0.60
N GLU A 168 -12.79 4.96 -1.03
CA GLU A 168 -13.60 3.88 -0.45
C GLU A 168 -12.98 3.38 0.87
N ASP A 169 -11.65 3.40 0.96
CA ASP A 169 -10.87 2.92 2.11
C ASP A 169 -10.53 4.03 3.12
N SER A 170 -11.33 5.10 3.14
CA SER A 170 -11.14 6.27 4.00
C SER A 170 -10.97 5.93 5.48
N LYS A 171 -11.65 4.89 6.00
CA LYS A 171 -11.49 4.46 7.41
C LYS A 171 -10.10 3.90 7.70
N LEU A 172 -9.56 3.08 6.79
CA LEU A 172 -8.20 2.54 6.89
C LEU A 172 -7.18 3.67 6.86
N ILE A 173 -7.32 4.61 5.92
CA ILE A 173 -6.43 5.76 5.78
C ILE A 173 -6.47 6.62 7.05
N GLN A 174 -7.66 6.93 7.57
CA GLN A 174 -7.81 7.76 8.76
C GLN A 174 -7.21 7.11 10.00
N SER A 175 -7.42 5.80 10.21
CA SER A 175 -6.79 5.07 11.32
C SER A 175 -5.26 5.10 11.20
N ASN A 176 -4.72 4.82 10.01
CA ASN A 176 -3.28 4.87 9.76
C ASN A 176 -2.70 6.25 10.06
N VAL A 177 -3.32 7.30 9.52
CA VAL A 177 -2.84 8.69 9.67
C VAL A 177 -2.95 9.17 11.12
N LYS A 178 -3.99 8.78 11.87
CA LYS A 178 -4.12 9.13 13.29
C LYS A 178 -2.91 8.67 14.10
N ASN A 179 -2.36 7.50 13.75
CA ASN A 179 -1.16 6.93 14.34
C ASN A 179 0.16 7.42 13.72
N ASP A 180 0.16 8.60 13.09
CA ASP A 180 1.31 9.16 12.35
C ASP A 180 1.81 8.24 11.22
N GLY A 181 0.95 7.36 10.73
CA GLY A 181 1.27 6.49 9.60
C GLY A 181 1.22 7.21 8.27
N ILE A 182 1.95 6.64 7.31
CA ILE A 182 1.90 7.00 5.88
C ILE A 182 1.35 5.80 5.10
N ILE A 183 0.36 6.03 4.25
CA ILE A 183 -0.15 5.00 3.34
C ILE A 183 0.37 5.27 1.93
N PHE A 184 0.88 4.24 1.27
CA PHE A 184 1.35 4.30 -0.10
C PHE A 184 0.48 3.43 -1.00
N GLN A 185 0.20 3.95 -2.19
CA GLN A 185 -0.47 3.24 -3.27
C GLN A 185 0.40 3.33 -4.52
N ARG A 186 0.40 2.25 -5.32
CA ARG A 186 1.04 2.29 -6.63
C ARG A 186 0.32 3.26 -7.57
N THR A 187 1.09 4.04 -8.32
CA THR A 187 0.64 4.86 -9.46
C THR A 187 1.15 4.30 -10.79
N GLY A 188 0.51 4.70 -11.89
CA GLY A 188 0.84 4.27 -13.25
C GLY A 188 0.09 3.01 -13.70
N TYR A 189 -0.66 3.09 -14.79
CA TYR A 189 -1.33 1.96 -15.44
C TYR A 189 -0.43 1.26 -16.47
N PHE A 190 -0.98 0.30 -17.21
CA PHE A 190 -0.22 -0.47 -18.18
C PHE A 190 0.33 0.39 -19.33
N ASP A 191 -0.35 1.47 -19.71
CA ASP A 191 -0.02 2.39 -20.81
C ASP A 191 0.66 3.69 -20.36
N ASP A 192 0.70 3.95 -19.05
CA ASP A 192 1.34 5.15 -18.53
C ASP A 192 2.87 5.15 -18.77
N PRO A 193 3.45 6.33 -19.07
CA PRO A 193 4.88 6.48 -19.31
C PRO A 193 5.72 6.33 -18.02
N GLU A 194 5.07 6.42 -16.86
CA GLU A 194 5.69 6.41 -15.54
C GLU A 194 4.97 5.43 -14.61
N VAL A 195 5.72 4.88 -13.67
CA VAL A 195 5.22 4.04 -12.58
C VAL A 195 5.82 4.53 -11.28
N GLY A 196 5.06 4.43 -10.19
CA GLY A 196 5.50 5.03 -8.94
C GLY A 196 4.70 4.62 -7.72
N LEU A 197 4.92 5.36 -6.65
CA LEU A 197 4.18 5.30 -5.40
C LEU A 197 3.67 6.69 -5.06
N VAL A 198 2.41 6.79 -4.66
CA VAL A 198 1.85 7.98 -4.02
C VAL A 198 1.66 7.71 -2.54
N ALA A 199 2.18 8.59 -1.70
CA ALA A 199 2.02 8.61 -0.26
C ALA A 199 0.92 9.58 0.18
N LEU A 200 0.27 9.21 1.28
CA LEU A 200 -0.72 10.00 1.99
C LEU A 200 -0.43 9.94 3.49
N GLY A 201 -0.39 11.11 4.12
CA GLY A 201 -0.10 11.22 5.56
C GLY A 201 -0.40 12.61 6.09
N LYS A 202 -0.13 12.85 7.38
CA LYS A 202 -0.15 14.21 7.94
C LYS A 202 0.95 15.05 7.26
N PRO A 203 0.73 16.36 7.02
CA PRO A 203 1.71 17.25 6.38
C PRO A 203 3.12 17.17 6.97
N ASN A 204 3.22 17.25 8.31
CA ASN A 204 4.50 17.17 9.01
C ASN A 204 5.17 15.79 8.93
N VAL A 205 4.40 14.71 8.74
CA VAL A 205 4.92 13.36 8.62
C VAL A 205 5.43 13.09 7.21
N VAL A 206 4.65 13.45 6.18
CA VAL A 206 5.05 13.30 4.76
C VAL A 206 6.27 14.16 4.45
N ALA A 207 6.36 15.38 5.01
CA ALA A 207 7.51 16.26 4.82
C ALA A 207 8.85 15.61 5.20
N ARG A 208 8.87 14.63 6.12
CA ARG A 208 10.08 13.89 6.50
C ARG A 208 10.63 13.03 5.37
N LEU A 209 9.79 12.62 4.43
CA LEU A 209 10.21 11.84 3.25
C LEU A 209 10.71 12.71 2.09
N THR A 210 10.37 14.00 2.09
CA THR A 210 10.61 14.90 0.94
C THR A 210 11.55 16.06 1.25
N ALA A 211 11.88 16.29 2.53
CA ALA A 211 12.86 17.30 2.97
C ALA A 211 14.31 16.94 2.60
#